data_AF-Q7VJH8-F1
#
_entry.id   AF-Q7VJH8-F1
#
_cell.length_a   1.000
_cell.length_b   1.000
_cell.length_c   1.000
_cell.angle_alpha   90.00
_cell.angle_beta   90.00
_cell.angle_gamma   90.00
#
_symmetry.space_group_name_H-M   'P 1'
#
loop_
_entity.id
_entity.type
_entity.pdbx_description
1 polymer ?
#
loop_
_entity_poly.entity_id
_entity_poly.type
_entity_poly.pdbx_seq_one_letter_code
_entity_poly.pdbx_strand_id
1 'polypeptide(L)'
;MHEAFEGLTGMDVPAPIKNSPYMQEYRLAEQRALKQAARLFGLTPTMPDEVVIADRRLLVSEALVLMDTQNYDWEQIAKPYSKDILEVIHQESILEVKDFHETIKCRFLKKWHELF
;
A
#
# COMPACT_ATOMS: atom_id res chain seq x y z
N MET A 1 2.07 -2.62 -7.60
CA MET A 1 2.46 -1.45 -8.46
C MET A 1 1.64 -0.21 -8.19
N HIS A 2 0.52 -0.30 -7.46
CA HIS A 2 -0.31 0.87 -7.20
C HIS A 2 0.42 1.93 -6.35
N GLU A 3 1.33 1.52 -5.47
CA GLU A 3 2.22 2.41 -4.71
C GLU A 3 3.58 2.71 -5.38
N ALA A 4 3.72 2.50 -6.69
CA ALA A 4 5.01 2.74 -7.36
C ALA A 4 5.45 4.21 -7.30
N PHE A 5 4.51 5.14 -7.17
CA PHE A 5 4.81 6.57 -7.03
C PHE A 5 5.53 6.87 -5.71
N GLU A 6 5.13 6.24 -4.62
CA GLU A 6 5.76 6.42 -3.30
C GLU A 6 7.21 5.94 -3.30
N GLY A 7 7.51 4.87 -4.02
CA GLY A 7 8.88 4.39 -4.22
C GLY A 7 9.76 5.38 -4.99
N LEU A 8 9.17 6.23 -5.85
CA LEU A 8 9.90 7.28 -6.58
C LEU A 8 10.11 8.54 -5.74
N THR A 9 9.14 8.88 -4.87
CA THR A 9 9.19 10.08 -4.02
C THR A 9 9.86 9.84 -2.67
N GLY A 10 9.94 8.57 -2.23
CA GLY A 10 10.33 8.21 -0.87
C GLY A 10 9.32 8.65 0.19
N MET A 11 8.07 8.95 -0.20
CA MET A 11 7.07 9.56 0.66
C MET A 11 5.70 8.91 0.47
N ASP A 12 5.25 8.24 1.54
CA ASP A 12 3.86 7.83 1.77
C ASP A 12 3.11 9.00 2.44
N VAL A 13 1.99 9.42 1.84
CA VAL A 13 1.18 10.54 2.32
C VAL A 13 -0.18 10.03 2.78
N PRO A 14 -0.53 10.20 4.07
CA PRO A 14 -1.83 9.80 4.57
C PRO A 14 -2.99 10.43 3.80
N ALA A 15 -4.03 9.63 3.53
CA ALA A 15 -5.17 10.03 2.71
C ALA A 15 -5.83 11.38 3.13
N PRO A 16 -6.02 11.70 4.42
CA PRO A 16 -6.58 12.99 4.83
C PRO A 16 -5.77 14.20 4.34
N ILE A 17 -4.44 14.10 4.35
CA ILE A 17 -3.54 15.14 3.85
C ILE A 17 -3.57 15.15 2.32
N LYS A 18 -3.43 13.97 1.71
CA LYS A 18 -3.43 13.77 0.26
C LYS A 18 -4.68 14.30 -0.43
N ASN A 19 -5.83 14.27 0.23
CA ASN A 19 -7.11 14.77 -0.28
C ASN A 19 -7.35 16.27 -0.04
N SER A 20 -6.46 16.96 0.66
CA SER A 20 -6.58 18.41 0.83
C SER A 20 -6.46 19.15 -0.53
N PRO A 21 -7.02 20.36 -0.67
CA PRO A 21 -6.89 21.15 -1.89
C PRO A 21 -5.43 21.45 -2.28
N TYR A 22 -4.55 21.61 -1.28
CA TYR A 22 -3.14 21.92 -1.48
C TYR A 22 -2.33 20.78 -2.13
N MET A 23 -2.85 19.56 -2.10
CA MET A 23 -2.20 18.37 -2.67
C MET A 23 -2.64 18.05 -4.11
N GLN A 24 -3.30 18.98 -4.80
CA GLN A 24 -3.76 18.78 -6.18
C GLN A 24 -2.61 18.42 -7.13
N GLU A 25 -1.50 19.17 -7.08
CA GLU A 25 -0.34 18.90 -7.94
C GLU A 25 0.31 17.55 -7.63
N TYR A 26 0.33 17.14 -6.36
CA TYR A 26 0.82 15.83 -5.94
C TYR A 26 -0.05 14.71 -6.55
N ARG A 27 -1.38 14.80 -6.45
CA ARG A 27 -2.30 13.81 -7.04
C ARG A 27 -2.19 13.75 -8.56
N LEU A 28 -1.96 14.88 -9.23
CA LEU A 28 -1.73 14.91 -10.68
C LEU A 28 -0.40 14.27 -11.07
N ALA A 29 0.66 14.51 -10.30
CA ALA A 29 1.97 13.88 -10.51
C ALA A 29 1.89 12.36 -10.32
N GLU A 30 1.23 11.91 -9.25
CA GLU A 30 0.96 10.49 -8.98
C GLU A 30 0.20 9.84 -10.12
N GLN A 31 -0.92 10.43 -10.56
CA GLN A 31 -1.72 9.90 -11.66
C GLN A 31 -0.90 9.74 -12.94
N ARG A 32 -0.03 10.71 -13.26
CA ARG A 32 0.85 10.65 -14.43
C ARG A 32 1.90 9.56 -14.29
N ALA A 33 2.50 9.43 -13.12
CA ALA A 33 3.51 8.41 -12.83
C ALA A 33 2.93 7.00 -12.93
N LEU A 34 1.77 6.75 -12.31
CA LEU A 34 1.10 5.44 -12.37
C LEU A 34 0.64 5.08 -13.79
N LYS A 35 0.15 6.06 -14.55
CA LYS A 35 -0.17 5.86 -15.97
C LYS A 35 1.07 5.49 -16.79
N GLN A 36 2.23 6.09 -16.49
CA GLN A 36 3.47 5.77 -17.17
C GLN A 36 4.00 4.39 -16.75
N ALA A 37 3.95 4.05 -15.45
CA ALA A 37 4.29 2.73 -14.95
C ALA A 37 3.43 1.64 -15.62
N ALA A 38 2.12 1.85 -15.70
CA ALA A 38 1.22 0.92 -16.36
C ALA A 38 1.63 0.67 -17.83
N ARG A 39 1.98 1.73 -18.58
CA ARG A 39 2.46 1.60 -19.96
C ARG A 39 3.77 0.82 -20.06
N LEU A 40 4.74 1.10 -19.19
CA LEU A 40 6.04 0.44 -19.20
C LEU A 40 5.93 -1.07 -18.95
N PHE A 41 4.99 -1.47 -18.09
CA PHE A 41 4.79 -2.87 -17.70
C PHE A 41 3.63 -3.56 -18.42
N GLY A 42 3.03 -2.93 -19.45
CA GLY A 42 1.92 -3.52 -20.20
C GLY A 42 0.63 -3.74 -19.39
N LEU A 43 0.42 -2.96 -18.32
CA LEU A 43 -0.75 -3.02 -17.45
C LEU A 43 -1.88 -2.09 -17.93
N THR A 44 -3.09 -2.34 -17.44
CA THR A 44 -4.24 -1.44 -17.63
C THR A 44 -3.96 -0.08 -16.96
N PRO A 45 -4.07 1.06 -17.68
CA PRO A 45 -3.75 2.37 -17.10
C PRO A 45 -4.70 2.85 -16.00
N THR A 46 -5.96 2.39 -16.01
CA THR A 46 -6.94 2.71 -14.99
C THR A 46 -6.82 1.69 -13.86
N MET A 47 -6.72 2.17 -12.61
CA MET A 47 -6.69 1.30 -11.44
C MET A 47 -8.01 0.52 -11.34
N PRO A 48 -7.97 -0.82 -11.27
CA PRO A 48 -9.18 -1.62 -11.03
C PRO A 48 -9.73 -1.37 -9.62
N ASP A 49 -11.06 -1.39 -9.48
CA ASP A 49 -11.74 -1.20 -8.19
C ASP A 49 -11.31 -2.28 -7.18
N GLU A 50 -11.00 -3.49 -7.65
CA GLU A 50 -10.52 -4.59 -6.81
C GLU A 50 -9.20 -4.25 -6.11
N VAL A 51 -8.31 -3.48 -6.77
CA VAL A 51 -7.05 -3.04 -6.17
C VAL A 51 -7.32 -1.99 -5.09
N VAL A 52 -8.22 -1.04 -5.37
CA VAL A 52 -8.62 0.00 -4.39
C VAL A 52 -9.28 -0.62 -3.16
N ILE A 53 -10.14 -1.63 -3.37
CA ILE A 53 -10.76 -2.39 -2.28
C ILE A 53 -9.68 -3.15 -1.51
N ALA A 54 -8.80 -3.88 -2.19
CA ALA A 54 -7.76 -4.67 -1.54
C ALA A 54 -6.81 -3.81 -0.68
N ASP A 55 -6.44 -2.62 -1.18
CA ASP A 55 -5.61 -1.64 -0.49
C ASP A 55 -6.26 -1.13 0.79
N ARG A 56 -7.52 -0.67 0.72
CA ARG A 56 -8.26 -0.21 1.92
C ARG A 56 -8.42 -1.30 2.97
N ARG A 57 -8.65 -2.54 2.53
CA ARG A 57 -8.75 -3.69 3.45
C ARG A 57 -7.42 -3.97 4.13
N LEU A 58 -6.29 -3.82 3.42
CA LEU A 58 -4.96 -3.99 3.99
C LEU A 58 -4.68 -2.88 5.01
N LEU A 59 -4.94 -1.61 4.66
CA LEU A 59 -4.81 -0.46 5.54
C LEU A 59 -5.56 -0.65 6.86
N VAL A 60 -6.82 -1.08 6.82
CA VAL A 60 -7.60 -1.35 8.04
C VAL A 60 -6.99 -2.51 8.83
N SER A 61 -6.54 -3.57 8.14
CA SER A 61 -5.93 -4.73 8.82
C SER A 61 -4.63 -4.35 9.52
N GLU A 62 -3.79 -3.53 8.90
CA GLU A 62 -2.56 -3.00 9.49
C GLU A 62 -2.87 -2.08 10.66
N ALA A 63 -3.82 -1.16 10.52
CA ALA A 63 -4.19 -0.24 11.60
C ALA A 63 -4.71 -0.98 12.85
N LEU A 64 -5.52 -2.03 12.67
CA LEU A 64 -6.02 -2.86 13.77
C LEU A 64 -4.91 -3.62 14.52
N VAL A 65 -3.80 -3.92 13.86
CA VAL A 65 -2.68 -4.68 14.44
C VAL A 65 -1.57 -3.78 14.98
N LEU A 66 -1.29 -2.66 14.30
CA LEU A 66 -0.07 -1.87 14.49
C LEU A 66 -0.30 -0.51 15.15
N MET A 67 -1.55 -0.03 15.22
CA MET A 67 -1.87 1.31 15.73
C MET A 67 -2.73 1.24 17.00
N ASP A 68 -2.77 2.36 17.74
CA ASP A 68 -3.76 2.54 18.80
C ASP A 68 -5.14 2.80 18.18
N THR A 69 -6.06 1.88 18.43
CA THR A 69 -7.42 1.88 17.87
C THR A 69 -8.48 2.35 18.86
N GLN A 70 -8.09 2.75 20.08
CA GLN A 70 -9.05 3.18 21.10
C GLN A 70 -9.86 4.43 20.70
N ASN A 71 -9.28 5.30 19.86
CA ASN A 71 -9.84 6.61 19.53
C ASN A 71 -10.42 6.69 18.12
N TYR A 72 -10.38 5.61 17.34
CA TYR A 72 -10.87 5.61 15.97
C TYR A 72 -11.31 4.22 15.51
N ASP A 73 -12.54 4.11 15.03
CA ASP A 73 -13.06 2.88 14.44
C ASP A 73 -12.58 2.75 12.99
N TRP A 74 -11.57 1.92 12.75
CA TRP A 74 -11.01 1.69 11.42
C TRP A 74 -11.94 0.90 10.49
N GLU A 75 -12.85 0.08 11.03
CA GLU A 75 -13.74 -0.76 10.21
C GLU A 75 -14.79 0.06 9.45
N GLN A 76 -14.99 1.33 9.83
CA GLN A 76 -15.82 2.27 9.07
C GLN A 76 -15.26 2.56 7.66
N ILE A 77 -13.96 2.32 7.41
CA ILE A 77 -13.31 2.55 6.11
C ILE A 77 -13.50 1.33 5.20
N ALA A 78 -13.23 0.13 5.70
CA ALA A 78 -13.33 -1.12 4.97
C ALA A 78 -13.34 -2.32 5.93
N LYS A 79 -13.87 -3.46 5.46
CA LYS A 79 -13.80 -4.72 6.22
C LYS A 79 -12.36 -5.28 6.18
N PRO A 80 -11.75 -5.63 7.33
CA PRO A 80 -10.40 -6.19 7.35
C PRO A 80 -10.29 -7.53 6.61
N TYR A 81 -9.06 -7.99 6.43
CA TYR A 81 -8.80 -9.36 6.00
C TYR A 81 -9.13 -10.37 7.12
N SER A 82 -8.99 -11.67 6.81
CA SER A 82 -9.23 -12.73 7.78
C SER A 82 -8.24 -12.67 8.94
N LYS A 83 -8.60 -13.30 10.07
CA LYS A 83 -7.72 -13.41 11.24
C LYS A 83 -6.34 -13.98 10.90
N ASP A 84 -6.27 -14.93 9.96
CA ASP A 84 -4.99 -15.50 9.52
C ASP A 84 -4.06 -14.46 8.90
N ILE A 85 -4.61 -13.48 8.17
CA ILE A 85 -3.82 -12.39 7.59
C ILE A 85 -3.40 -11.39 8.66
N LEU A 86 -4.28 -11.07 9.61
CA LEU A 86 -3.94 -10.20 10.74
C LEU A 86 -2.81 -10.82 11.58
N GLU A 87 -2.83 -12.13 11.80
CA GLU A 87 -1.75 -12.85 12.48
C GLU A 87 -0.43 -12.76 11.69
N VAL A 88 -0.47 -12.92 10.36
CA VAL A 88 0.72 -12.73 9.52
C VAL A 88 1.29 -11.32 9.66
N ILE A 89 0.45 -10.28 9.63
CA ILE A 89 0.88 -8.89 9.84
C ILE A 89 1.55 -8.74 11.20
N HIS A 90 0.95 -9.30 12.26
CA HIS A 90 1.52 -9.24 13.60
C HIS A 90 2.89 -9.93 13.66
N GLN A 91 3.01 -11.16 13.16
CA GLN A 91 4.25 -11.91 13.17
C GLN A 91 5.36 -11.22 12.36
N GLU A 92 5.03 -10.67 11.20
CA GLU A 92 5.99 -9.91 10.39
C GLU A 92 6.42 -8.60 11.08
N SER A 93 5.55 -7.96 11.85
CA SER A 93 5.86 -6.71 12.56
C SER A 93 6.86 -6.86 13.71
N ILE A 94 6.95 -8.07 14.29
CA ILE A 94 7.87 -8.38 15.40
C ILE A 94 9.09 -9.19 14.95
N LEU A 95 9.15 -9.55 13.66
CA LEU A 95 10.24 -10.36 13.12
C LEU A 95 11.52 -9.54 13.05
N GLU A 96 12.54 -9.95 13.79
CA GLU A 96 13.88 -9.38 13.64
C GLU A 96 14.56 -9.94 12.38
N VAL A 97 14.78 -9.07 11.41
CA VAL A 97 15.42 -9.42 10.14
C VAL A 97 16.78 -8.73 10.04
N LYS A 98 17.84 -9.52 9.83
CA LYS A 98 19.15 -9.00 9.48
C LYS A 98 19.08 -8.39 8.08
N ASP A 99 19.33 -7.09 7.98
CA ASP A 99 19.16 -6.30 6.76
C ASP A 99 17.70 -6.32 6.24
N PHE A 100 16.83 -5.64 7.00
CA PHE A 100 15.41 -5.51 6.71
C PHE A 100 15.14 -5.04 5.27
N HIS A 101 15.83 -3.99 4.83
CA HIS A 101 15.59 -3.41 3.51
C HIS A 101 15.90 -4.37 2.37
N GLU A 102 17.05 -5.07 2.42
CA GLU A 102 17.39 -6.02 1.35
C GLU A 102 16.43 -7.23 1.36
N THR A 103 15.97 -7.66 2.54
CA THR A 103 15.01 -8.76 2.66
C THR A 103 13.65 -8.41 2.05
N ILE A 104 13.10 -7.24 2.38
CA ILE A 104 11.82 -6.79 1.81
C ILE A 104 11.92 -6.61 0.29
N LYS A 105 13.01 -6.01 -0.18
CA LYS A 105 13.29 -5.89 -1.61
C LYS A 105 13.38 -7.25 -2.30
N CYS A 106 14.09 -8.23 -1.73
CA CYS A 106 14.17 -9.58 -2.28
C CYS A 106 12.80 -10.26 -2.37
N ARG A 107 11.97 -10.13 -1.32
CA ARG A 107 10.60 -10.69 -1.30
C ARG A 107 9.72 -10.05 -2.38
N PHE A 108 9.76 -8.72 -2.51
CA PHE A 108 9.05 -8.00 -3.56
C PHE A 108 9.51 -8.46 -4.95
N LEU A 109 10.83 -8.46 -5.21
CA LEU A 109 11.37 -8.85 -6.51
C LEU A 109 11.07 -10.31 -6.84
N LYS A 110 11.13 -11.22 -5.87
CA LYS A 110 10.74 -12.61 -6.09
C LYS A 110 9.29 -12.69 -6.56
N LYS A 111 8.37 -12.00 -5.87
CA LYS A 111 6.95 -12.01 -6.27
C LYS A 111 6.71 -11.34 -7.61
N TRP A 112 7.47 -10.29 -7.91
CA TRP A 112 7.46 -9.63 -9.21
C TRP A 112 7.80 -10.60 -10.34
N HIS A 113 8.92 -11.31 -10.25
CA HIS A 113 9.36 -12.27 -11.26
C HIS A 113 8.43 -13.49 -11.39
N GLU A 114 7.66 -13.83 -10.35
CA GLU A 114 6.64 -14.88 -10.45
C GLU A 114 5.41 -14.45 -11.27
N LEU A 115 5.14 -13.14 -11.37
CA LEU A 115 3.95 -12.59 -12.01
C LEU A 115 4.22 -12.00 -13.39
N PHE A 116 5.46 -11.61 -13.68
CA PHE A 116 5.92 -10.93 -14.91
C PHE A 116 7.20 -11.57 -15.43
#